data_AF-A0A0P7AUD9-F1
#
_entry.id   AF-A0A0P7AUD9-F1
#
_cell.length_a   1.000
_cell.length_b   1.000
_cell.length_c   1.000
_cell.angle_alpha   90.00
_cell.angle_beta   90.00
_cell.angle_gamma   90.00
#
_symmetry.space_group_name_H-M   'P 1'
#
loop_
_entity.id
_entity.type
_entity.pdbx_description
1 polymer ?
#
loop_
_entity_poly.entity_id
_entity_poly.type
_entity_poly.pdbx_seq_one_letter_code
_entity_poly.pdbx_strand_id
1 'polypeptide(L)'
;MVHSGKFLREYEEFWESPQTAPVMWVGLLFGIMCLSTQFQQYFLAPSNAAPGGRRSSLASQSPEKHTSIETFREKIVQCLNLGHYTKGGPFVLETMILYFVVELFPLKEIEIGIWVLVGNIVQIAMHMGHHRDAAHFPDITPFAGEMRRRVWAMVVQLDFSVSTQLGLPRLIKESKTTAEPRNLVDSDFDEHTAELPASRPESEVTPTLYTVSKLRILSVGVKVADIATEARPYSYDKVLELDKEIERAQEALPSSMKWDGMASCLAVPPMVTIQRIWLEICVQRLKLVLHKKFLVPADSNEQYAYSRSACLTAAMRILEFQRLIDEETQIDGRLYQVRWRVTTALTHEFLLATSVLCFYLQIYPKSQEHSIDRPGDDEVASVEKVKQLLRTSQAIWIKLSAKSTEARKTVAALRYVLGSETAPEFSESADMMSNTAAGASFPYFPGFSDMIPGYEFLNMGQEMVNEGLPW
;
A
#
# COMPACT_ATOMS: atom_id res chain seq x y z
N MET A 1 -8.58 -8.12 13.97
CA MET A 1 -9.73 -7.18 13.98
C MET A 1 -10.97 -7.89 14.49
N VAL A 2 -11.36 -9.01 13.91
CA VAL A 2 -12.35 -9.92 14.50
C VAL A 2 -11.63 -10.87 15.47
N HIS A 3 -12.17 -11.06 16.67
CA HIS A 3 -11.63 -12.02 17.63
C HIS A 3 -12.21 -13.40 17.34
N SER A 4 -11.37 -14.37 17.01
CA SER A 4 -11.76 -15.71 16.57
C SER A 4 -12.65 -16.44 17.59
N GLY A 5 -12.26 -16.47 18.87
CA GLY A 5 -13.05 -17.14 19.92
C GLY A 5 -14.47 -16.57 20.09
N LYS A 6 -14.59 -15.25 20.24
CA LYS A 6 -15.86 -14.52 20.26
C LYS A 6 -16.71 -14.78 19.02
N PHE A 7 -16.12 -14.65 17.84
CA PHE A 7 -16.85 -14.84 16.59
C PHE A 7 -17.45 -16.24 16.46
N LEU A 8 -16.71 -17.28 16.87
CA LEU A 8 -17.22 -18.66 16.82
C LEU A 8 -18.43 -18.86 17.74
N ARG A 9 -18.41 -18.30 18.95
CA ARG A 9 -19.57 -18.35 19.86
C ARG A 9 -20.77 -17.60 19.30
N GLU A 10 -20.56 -16.39 18.79
CA GLU A 10 -21.62 -15.61 18.13
C GLU A 10 -22.19 -16.34 16.90
N TYR A 11 -21.34 -17.06 16.18
CA TYR A 11 -21.73 -17.87 15.03
C TYR A 11 -22.58 -19.08 15.43
N GLU A 12 -22.23 -19.76 16.52
CA GLU A 12 -23.05 -20.85 17.09
C GLU A 12 -24.42 -20.32 17.55
N GLU A 13 -24.44 -19.21 18.30
CA GLU A 13 -25.66 -18.54 18.76
C GLU A 13 -26.56 -18.11 17.59
N PHE A 14 -25.95 -17.62 16.50
CA PHE A 14 -26.69 -17.27 15.29
C PHE A 14 -27.50 -18.44 14.73
N TRP A 15 -26.97 -19.67 14.75
CA TRP A 15 -27.70 -20.84 14.25
C TRP A 15 -28.81 -21.30 15.20
N GLU A 16 -28.68 -21.03 16.50
CA GLU A 16 -29.74 -21.30 17.47
C GLU A 16 -30.89 -20.30 17.36
N SER A 17 -30.59 -19.02 17.11
CA SER A 17 -31.60 -17.94 17.06
C SER A 17 -31.33 -16.88 15.99
N PRO A 18 -31.44 -17.20 14.68
CA PRO A 18 -31.04 -16.29 13.59
C PRO A 18 -31.78 -14.95 13.58
N GLN A 19 -33.03 -14.93 14.03
CA GLN A 19 -33.89 -13.74 14.02
C GLN A 19 -33.47 -12.66 15.02
N THR A 20 -32.64 -13.03 16.00
CA THR A 20 -32.15 -12.10 17.05
C THR A 20 -30.82 -11.46 16.69
N ALA A 21 -30.17 -11.93 15.62
CA ALA A 21 -28.83 -11.51 15.26
C ALA A 21 -28.77 -10.04 14.83
N PRO A 22 -27.80 -9.25 15.33
CA PRO A 22 -27.62 -7.87 14.86
C PRO A 22 -27.35 -7.82 13.36
N VAL A 23 -28.08 -6.97 12.63
CA VAL A 23 -27.92 -6.84 11.17
C VAL A 23 -26.49 -6.53 10.75
N MET A 24 -25.75 -5.76 11.57
CA MET A 24 -24.34 -5.45 11.31
C MET A 24 -23.43 -6.67 11.44
N TRP A 25 -23.74 -7.59 12.37
CA TRP A 25 -23.04 -8.87 12.50
C TRP A 25 -23.33 -9.79 11.31
N VAL A 26 -24.57 -9.79 10.81
CA VAL A 26 -24.91 -10.51 9.57
C VAL A 26 -24.11 -9.95 8.37
N GLY A 27 -23.95 -8.62 8.30
CA GLY A 27 -23.07 -7.97 7.33
C GLY A 27 -21.61 -8.41 7.45
N LEU A 28 -21.10 -8.56 8.67
CA LEU A 28 -19.75 -9.08 8.95
C LEU A 28 -19.60 -10.51 8.40
N LEU A 29 -20.58 -11.37 8.68
CA LEU A 29 -20.60 -12.75 8.20
C LEU A 29 -20.60 -12.83 6.68
N PHE A 30 -21.44 -12.04 5.99
CA PHE A 30 -21.41 -11.96 4.52
C PHE A 30 -20.06 -11.47 3.99
N GLY A 31 -19.39 -10.54 4.68
CA GLY A 31 -18.02 -10.13 4.37
C GLY A 31 -17.03 -11.29 4.41
N ILE A 32 -17.07 -12.10 5.48
CA ILE A 32 -16.22 -13.29 5.63
C ILE A 32 -16.51 -14.31 4.52
N MET A 33 -17.78 -14.57 4.22
CA MET A 33 -18.18 -15.51 3.17
C MET A 33 -17.74 -15.04 1.78
N CYS A 34 -17.90 -13.75 1.49
CA CYS A 34 -17.50 -13.13 0.23
C CYS A 34 -15.99 -13.28 0.00
N LEU A 35 -15.17 -12.90 0.99
CA LEU A 35 -13.72 -13.04 0.93
C LEU A 35 -13.28 -14.49 0.82
N SER A 36 -13.92 -15.41 1.55
CA SER A 36 -13.61 -16.83 1.48
C SER A 36 -13.89 -17.39 0.08
N THR A 37 -14.98 -16.96 -0.55
CA THR A 37 -15.34 -17.38 -1.91
C THR A 37 -14.38 -16.80 -2.96
N GLN A 38 -14.04 -15.51 -2.86
CA GLN A 38 -13.04 -14.86 -3.71
C GLN A 38 -11.66 -15.54 -3.57
N PHE A 39 -11.26 -15.86 -2.34
CA PHE A 39 -10.01 -16.55 -2.05
C PHE A 39 -9.99 -17.95 -2.69
N GLN A 40 -11.05 -18.74 -2.50
CA GLN A 40 -11.15 -20.06 -3.10
C GLN A 40 -11.09 -19.98 -4.63
N GLN A 41 -11.77 -19.00 -5.24
CA GLN A 41 -11.71 -18.77 -6.67
C GLN A 41 -10.30 -18.41 -7.14
N TYR A 42 -9.61 -17.52 -6.43
CA TYR A 42 -8.24 -17.15 -6.75
C TYR A 42 -7.28 -18.34 -6.64
N PHE A 43 -7.46 -19.21 -5.64
CA PHE A 43 -6.62 -20.39 -5.46
C PHE A 43 -6.85 -21.48 -6.50
N LEU A 44 -8.10 -21.66 -6.93
CA LEU A 44 -8.50 -22.65 -7.92
C LEU A 44 -8.35 -22.14 -9.36
N ALA A 45 -8.14 -20.83 -9.57
CA ALA A 45 -7.85 -20.28 -10.88
C ALA A 45 -6.54 -20.89 -11.38
N PRO A 46 -6.52 -21.54 -12.57
CA PRO A 46 -5.31 -22.17 -13.08
C PRO A 46 -4.24 -21.09 -13.30
N SER A 47 -3.20 -21.13 -12.47
CA SER A 47 -1.96 -20.39 -12.67
C SER A 47 -1.35 -20.86 -13.99
N ASN A 48 -1.52 -20.09 -15.06
CA ASN A 48 -0.89 -20.28 -16.38
C ASN A 48 -0.78 -21.75 -16.83
N ALA A 49 -1.89 -22.32 -17.34
CA ALA A 49 -1.81 -23.56 -18.08
C ALA A 49 -0.82 -23.43 -19.24
N ALA A 50 0.22 -24.26 -19.25
CA ALA A 50 1.08 -24.44 -20.42
C ALA A 50 0.23 -24.70 -21.68
N PRO A 51 0.62 -24.19 -22.85
CA PRO A 51 -0.11 -24.40 -24.11
C PRO A 51 0.05 -25.86 -24.54
N GLY A 52 -0.76 -26.76 -23.99
CA GLY A 52 -0.72 -28.19 -24.33
C GLY A 52 -1.37 -29.14 -23.33
N GLY A 53 -1.68 -28.70 -22.10
CA GLY A 53 -2.38 -29.53 -21.12
C GLY A 53 -3.87 -29.65 -21.45
N ARG A 54 -4.38 -30.88 -21.62
CA ARG A 54 -5.81 -31.18 -21.80
C ARG A 54 -6.62 -30.40 -20.76
N ARG A 55 -7.51 -29.53 -21.23
CA ARG A 55 -8.53 -28.85 -20.42
C ARG A 55 -9.30 -29.92 -19.65
N SER A 56 -9.06 -30.03 -18.34
CA SER A 56 -9.97 -30.77 -17.47
C SER A 56 -11.28 -29.99 -17.45
N SER A 57 -12.37 -30.64 -17.88
CA SER A 57 -13.73 -30.09 -17.96
C SER A 57 -14.36 -29.74 -16.60
N LEU A 58 -13.58 -29.57 -15.53
CA LEU A 58 -14.02 -29.10 -14.21
C LEU A 58 -13.61 -27.65 -13.87
N ALA A 59 -12.85 -26.98 -14.74
CA ALA A 59 -12.41 -25.60 -14.53
C ALA A 59 -13.19 -24.58 -15.38
N SER A 60 -14.50 -24.81 -15.59
CA SER A 60 -15.40 -23.69 -15.87
C SER A 60 -15.41 -22.81 -14.62
N GLN A 61 -15.13 -21.52 -14.78
CA GLN A 61 -15.57 -20.52 -13.80
C GLN A 61 -17.08 -20.73 -13.66
N SER A 62 -17.54 -21.42 -12.62
CA SER A 62 -18.97 -21.71 -12.52
C SER A 62 -19.69 -20.37 -12.35
N PRO A 63 -20.65 -20.01 -13.23
CA PRO A 63 -21.40 -18.77 -13.09
C PRO A 63 -22.00 -18.61 -11.69
N GLU A 64 -22.36 -19.73 -11.06
CA GLU A 64 -22.83 -19.83 -9.68
C GLU A 64 -21.90 -19.19 -8.63
N LYS A 65 -20.56 -19.30 -8.76
CA LYS A 65 -19.62 -18.71 -7.80
C LYS A 65 -19.50 -17.20 -7.96
N HIS A 66 -19.49 -16.72 -9.20
CA HIS A 66 -19.52 -15.27 -9.47
C HIS A 66 -20.82 -14.65 -8.96
N THR A 67 -21.96 -15.28 -9.26
CA THR A 67 -23.27 -14.87 -8.73
C THR A 67 -23.28 -14.86 -7.20
N SER A 68 -22.64 -15.82 -6.55
CA SER A 68 -22.53 -15.85 -5.08
C SER A 68 -21.70 -14.69 -4.52
N ILE A 69 -20.56 -14.34 -5.15
CA ILE A 69 -19.72 -13.20 -4.72
C ILE A 69 -20.50 -11.89 -4.83
N GLU A 70 -21.16 -11.65 -5.96
CA GLU A 70 -21.97 -10.45 -6.19
C GLU A 70 -23.14 -10.38 -5.20
N THR A 71 -23.81 -11.50 -4.96
CA THR A 71 -24.89 -11.59 -3.97
C THR A 71 -24.38 -11.25 -2.57
N PHE A 72 -23.28 -11.86 -2.11
CA PHE A 72 -22.74 -11.55 -0.78
C PHE A 72 -22.30 -10.09 -0.67
N ARG A 73 -21.66 -9.54 -1.71
CA ARG A 73 -21.28 -8.13 -1.78
C ARG A 73 -22.50 -7.21 -1.64
N GLU A 74 -23.58 -7.49 -2.36
CA GLU A 74 -24.84 -6.77 -2.26
C GLU A 74 -25.43 -6.87 -0.84
N LYS A 75 -25.40 -8.07 -0.23
CA LYS A 75 -25.90 -8.26 1.14
C LYS A 75 -25.10 -7.51 2.20
N ILE A 76 -23.79 -7.37 2.04
CA ILE A 76 -22.97 -6.52 2.93
C ILE A 76 -23.49 -5.07 2.89
N VAL A 77 -23.72 -4.52 1.68
CA VAL A 77 -24.22 -3.15 1.49
C VAL A 77 -25.63 -2.99 2.04
N GLN A 78 -26.52 -3.96 1.83
CA GLN A 78 -27.86 -3.96 2.41
C GLN A 78 -27.80 -3.94 3.94
N CYS A 79 -26.92 -4.74 4.55
CA CYS A 79 -26.74 -4.77 6.00
C CYS A 79 -26.20 -3.44 6.54
N LEU A 80 -25.22 -2.83 5.87
CA LEU A 80 -24.69 -1.51 6.22
C LEU A 80 -25.80 -0.43 6.22
N ASN A 81 -26.64 -0.43 5.18
CA ASN A 81 -27.74 0.53 5.07
C ASN A 81 -28.83 0.31 6.13
N LEU A 82 -29.26 -0.94 6.32
CA LEU A 82 -30.26 -1.31 7.33
C LEU A 82 -29.77 -1.07 8.76
N GLY A 83 -28.48 -1.30 9.03
CA GLY A 83 -27.84 -1.03 10.31
C GLY A 83 -27.51 0.44 10.54
N HIS A 84 -27.83 1.33 9.60
CA HIS A 84 -27.54 2.76 9.66
C HIS A 84 -26.07 3.04 10.03
N TYR A 85 -25.13 2.41 9.31
CA TYR A 85 -23.70 2.37 9.63
C TYR A 85 -23.05 3.73 9.98
N THR A 86 -23.57 4.84 9.44
CA THR A 86 -23.10 6.20 9.74
C THR A 86 -23.33 6.62 11.19
N LYS A 87 -24.25 6.00 11.92
CA LYS A 87 -24.47 6.21 13.36
C LYS A 87 -23.43 5.50 14.24
N GLY A 88 -22.59 4.66 13.67
CA GLY A 88 -21.68 3.78 14.41
C GLY A 88 -22.41 2.66 15.16
N GLY A 89 -21.66 1.91 15.98
CA GLY A 89 -22.20 0.82 16.79
C GLY A 89 -21.40 -0.48 16.67
N PRO A 90 -21.84 -1.56 17.34
CA PRO A 90 -21.18 -2.86 17.27
C PRO A 90 -21.05 -3.37 15.84
N PHE A 91 -19.89 -3.96 15.51
CA PHE A 91 -19.56 -4.56 14.22
C PHE A 91 -19.50 -3.60 13.02
N VAL A 92 -19.84 -2.31 13.17
CA VAL A 92 -19.88 -1.37 12.04
C VAL A 92 -18.52 -1.25 11.36
N LEU A 93 -17.46 -0.98 12.13
CA LEU A 93 -16.12 -0.81 11.58
C LEU A 93 -15.57 -2.11 11.01
N GLU A 94 -15.82 -3.22 11.69
CA GLU A 94 -15.39 -4.54 11.24
C GLU A 94 -16.03 -4.89 9.90
N THR A 95 -17.34 -4.67 9.76
CA THR A 95 -18.07 -4.89 8.50
C THR A 95 -17.61 -3.96 7.40
N MET A 96 -17.40 -2.67 7.68
CA MET A 96 -16.89 -1.72 6.68
C MET A 96 -15.46 -2.04 6.23
N ILE A 97 -14.59 -2.46 7.15
CA ILE A 97 -13.21 -2.85 6.82
C ILE A 97 -13.22 -4.15 6.00
N LEU A 98 -14.08 -5.13 6.32
CA LEU A 98 -14.23 -6.32 5.47
C LEU A 98 -14.77 -5.95 4.08
N TYR A 99 -15.76 -5.06 4.00
CA TYR A 99 -16.27 -4.54 2.74
C TYR A 99 -15.16 -3.89 1.91
N PHE A 100 -14.34 -3.04 2.52
CA PHE A 100 -13.14 -2.47 1.87
C PHE A 100 -12.21 -3.55 1.31
N VAL A 101 -11.95 -4.64 2.06
CA VAL A 101 -11.09 -5.73 1.56
C VAL A 101 -11.77 -6.47 0.41
N VAL A 102 -13.08 -6.69 0.45
CA VAL A 102 -13.87 -7.31 -0.64
C VAL A 102 -13.77 -6.48 -1.92
N GLU A 103 -13.84 -5.16 -1.81
CA GLU A 103 -13.69 -4.23 -2.92
C GLU A 103 -12.26 -4.21 -3.45
N LEU A 104 -11.26 -4.24 -2.58
CA LEU A 104 -9.85 -4.16 -2.96
C LEU A 104 -9.33 -5.44 -3.62
N PHE A 105 -9.80 -6.61 -3.18
CA PHE A 105 -9.27 -7.92 -3.60
C PHE A 105 -9.27 -8.16 -5.13
N PRO A 106 -10.34 -7.89 -5.89
CA PRO A 106 -10.35 -8.10 -7.34
C PRO A 106 -9.56 -7.04 -8.12
N LEU A 107 -9.36 -5.85 -7.54
CA LEU A 107 -8.78 -4.71 -8.24
C LEU A 107 -7.38 -5.00 -8.77
N LYS A 108 -7.01 -4.24 -9.79
CA LYS A 108 -5.67 -4.20 -10.38
C LYS A 108 -4.99 -2.86 -10.13
N GLU A 109 -5.80 -1.84 -9.95
CA GLU A 109 -5.45 -0.43 -9.82
C GLU A 109 -6.32 0.13 -8.68
N ILE A 110 -5.79 1.02 -7.84
CA ILE A 110 -6.59 1.66 -6.79
C ILE A 110 -7.37 2.82 -7.41
N GLU A 111 -8.66 2.85 -7.16
CA GLU A 111 -9.56 3.90 -7.64
C GLU A 111 -9.91 4.90 -6.53
N ILE A 112 -10.32 6.11 -6.92
CA ILE A 112 -10.73 7.18 -5.99
C ILE A 112 -11.87 6.71 -5.05
N GLY A 113 -12.77 5.85 -5.53
CA GLY A 113 -13.86 5.29 -4.71
C GLY A 113 -13.35 4.53 -3.48
N ILE A 114 -12.20 3.84 -3.58
CA ILE A 114 -11.57 3.15 -2.45
C ILE A 114 -11.06 4.15 -1.40
N TRP A 115 -10.49 5.28 -1.85
CA TRP A 115 -10.07 6.35 -0.96
C TRP A 115 -11.24 7.02 -0.23
N VAL A 116 -12.35 7.26 -0.93
CA VAL A 116 -13.59 7.77 -0.31
C VAL A 116 -14.13 6.79 0.74
N LEU A 117 -14.13 5.48 0.44
CA LEU A 117 -14.53 4.45 1.39
C LEU A 117 -13.64 4.44 2.65
N VAL A 118 -12.33 4.53 2.50
CA VAL A 118 -11.40 4.67 3.63
C VAL A 118 -11.70 5.94 4.41
N GLY A 119 -12.03 7.05 3.74
CA GLY A 119 -12.43 8.29 4.39
C GLY A 119 -13.64 8.13 5.30
N ASN A 120 -14.67 7.42 4.82
CA ASN A 120 -15.85 7.09 5.63
C ASN A 120 -15.47 6.22 6.84
N ILE A 121 -14.62 5.20 6.66
CA ILE A 121 -14.13 4.35 7.76
C ILE A 121 -13.40 5.17 8.83
N VAL A 122 -12.50 6.07 8.41
CA VAL A 122 -11.75 6.94 9.32
C VAL A 122 -12.70 7.83 10.12
N GLN A 123 -13.63 8.50 9.45
CA GLN A 123 -14.57 9.42 10.09
C GLN A 123 -15.49 8.71 11.08
N ILE A 124 -16.01 7.53 10.72
CA ILE A 124 -16.86 6.73 11.61
C ILE A 124 -16.04 6.19 12.79
N ALA A 125 -14.80 5.75 12.57
CA ALA A 125 -13.92 5.31 13.65
C ALA A 125 -13.60 6.44 14.63
N MET A 126 -13.39 7.65 14.11
CA MET A 126 -13.21 8.85 14.93
C MET A 126 -14.49 9.21 15.70
N HIS A 127 -15.65 9.22 15.04
CA HIS A 127 -16.95 9.46 15.66
C HIS A 127 -17.25 8.47 16.79
N MET A 128 -16.92 7.20 16.59
CA MET A 128 -17.06 6.17 17.61
C MET A 128 -16.01 6.29 18.73
N GLY A 129 -14.95 7.09 18.56
CA GLY A 129 -13.92 7.33 19.59
C GLY A 129 -12.72 6.39 19.56
N HIS A 130 -12.51 5.60 18.50
CA HIS A 130 -11.41 4.62 18.41
C HIS A 130 -10.01 5.24 18.41
N HIS A 131 -9.92 6.52 18.04
CA HIS A 131 -8.67 7.28 18.05
C HIS A 131 -8.16 7.58 19.47
N ARG A 132 -9.00 7.47 20.51
CA ARG A 132 -8.65 7.76 21.91
C ARG A 132 -8.40 6.45 22.66
N ASP A 133 -7.40 6.43 23.56
CA ASP A 133 -7.12 5.22 24.32
C ASP A 133 -8.30 4.84 25.21
N ALA A 134 -8.69 3.56 25.15
CA ALA A 134 -9.78 2.99 25.92
C ALA A 134 -9.57 3.11 27.45
N ALA A 135 -8.32 3.20 27.93
CA ALA A 135 -8.01 3.36 29.35
C ALA A 135 -8.57 4.64 29.97
N HIS A 136 -8.95 5.63 29.15
CA HIS A 136 -9.58 6.86 29.62
C HIS A 136 -11.11 6.75 29.80
N PHE A 137 -11.71 5.59 29.54
CA PHE A 137 -13.15 5.37 29.58
C PHE A 137 -13.48 4.19 30.51
N PRO A 138 -14.06 4.44 31.69
CA PRO A 138 -14.29 3.40 32.70
C PRO A 138 -15.30 2.32 32.23
N ASP A 139 -16.20 2.66 31.31
CA ASP A 139 -17.23 1.75 30.81
C ASP A 139 -16.72 0.80 29.72
N ILE A 140 -15.47 0.93 29.28
CA ILE A 140 -14.87 0.04 28.27
C ILE A 140 -14.12 -1.09 28.98
N THR A 141 -14.55 -2.33 28.75
CA THR A 141 -13.86 -3.51 29.27
C THR A 141 -12.45 -3.64 28.68
N PRO A 142 -11.50 -4.32 29.36
CA PRO A 142 -10.16 -4.55 28.83
C PRO A 142 -10.16 -5.24 27.46
N PHE A 143 -11.02 -6.25 27.28
CA PHE A 143 -11.25 -6.91 25.99
C PHE A 143 -11.66 -5.91 24.90
N ALA A 144 -12.71 -5.12 25.16
CA ALA A 144 -13.20 -4.15 24.20
C ALA A 144 -12.12 -3.10 23.88
N GLY A 145 -11.36 -2.66 24.88
CA GLY A 145 -10.25 -1.73 24.69
C GLY A 145 -9.18 -2.25 23.74
N GLU A 146 -8.73 -3.50 23.92
CA GLU A 146 -7.76 -4.13 23.03
C GLU A 146 -8.31 -4.32 21.61
N MET A 147 -9.56 -4.77 21.47
CA MET A 147 -10.19 -4.91 20.15
C MET A 147 -10.30 -3.56 19.42
N ARG A 148 -10.62 -2.47 20.14
CA ARG A 148 -10.65 -1.12 19.57
C ARG A 148 -9.28 -0.63 19.13
N ARG A 149 -8.21 -0.90 19.89
CA ARG A 149 -6.83 -0.62 19.49
C ARG A 149 -6.46 -1.37 18.21
N ARG A 150 -6.82 -2.66 18.11
CA ARG A 150 -6.59 -3.48 16.91
C ARG A 150 -7.34 -2.95 15.68
N VAL A 151 -8.60 -2.52 15.83
CA VAL A 151 -9.37 -1.89 14.75
C VAL A 151 -8.72 -0.57 14.34
N TRP A 152 -8.39 0.31 15.29
CA TRP A 152 -7.77 1.60 15.00
C TRP A 152 -6.42 1.44 14.29
N ALA A 153 -5.59 0.49 14.72
CA ALA A 153 -4.33 0.15 14.07
C ALA A 153 -4.51 -0.24 12.59
N MET A 154 -5.62 -0.91 12.24
CA MET A 154 -5.95 -1.19 10.84
C MET A 154 -6.37 0.08 10.11
N VAL A 155 -7.24 0.90 10.70
CA VAL A 155 -7.72 2.16 10.10
C VAL A 155 -6.55 3.09 9.75
N VAL A 156 -5.58 3.24 10.66
CA VAL A 156 -4.36 4.05 10.44
C VAL A 156 -3.56 3.53 9.23
N GLN A 157 -3.41 2.21 9.11
CA GLN A 157 -2.70 1.61 7.97
C GLN A 157 -3.46 1.82 6.66
N LEU A 158 -4.79 1.70 6.66
CA LEU A 158 -5.61 1.90 5.46
C LEU A 158 -5.52 3.35 4.96
N ASP A 159 -5.70 4.33 5.85
CA ASP A 159 -5.60 5.76 5.51
C ASP A 159 -4.23 6.09 4.94
N PHE A 160 -3.16 5.59 5.58
CA PHE A 160 -1.80 5.79 5.08
C PHE A 160 -1.58 5.14 3.71
N SER A 161 -1.87 3.85 3.57
CA SER A 161 -1.57 3.09 2.36
C SER A 161 -2.35 3.60 1.14
N VAL A 162 -3.65 3.88 1.27
CA VAL A 162 -4.46 4.32 0.12
C VAL A 162 -4.13 5.75 -0.27
N SER A 163 -4.00 6.67 0.69
CA SER A 163 -3.68 8.06 0.40
C SER A 163 -2.31 8.21 -0.26
N THR A 164 -1.30 7.48 0.23
CA THR A 164 0.07 7.55 -0.34
C THR A 164 0.21 6.90 -1.72
N GLN A 165 -0.64 5.93 -2.06
CA GLN A 165 -0.68 5.33 -3.40
C GLN A 165 -1.35 6.26 -4.42
N LEU A 166 -2.40 6.97 -4.03
CA LEU A 166 -3.06 7.94 -4.91
C LEU A 166 -2.40 9.32 -4.91
N GLY A 167 -1.37 9.54 -4.09
CA GLY A 167 -0.75 10.86 -3.91
C GLY A 167 -1.68 11.88 -3.26
N LEU A 168 -2.66 11.42 -2.49
CA LEU A 168 -3.67 12.26 -1.81
C LEU A 168 -3.29 12.51 -0.35
N PRO A 169 -3.81 13.60 0.27
CA PRO A 169 -3.64 13.84 1.69
C PRO A 169 -4.31 12.75 2.54
N ARG A 170 -3.67 12.41 3.66
CA ARG A 170 -4.22 11.54 4.70
C ARG A 170 -5.20 12.29 5.58
N LEU A 171 -6.19 11.58 6.11
CA LEU A 171 -7.16 12.16 7.05
C LEU A 171 -6.66 12.11 8.50
N ILE A 172 -5.90 11.08 8.86
CA ILE A 172 -5.36 10.91 10.21
C ILE A 172 -4.08 11.73 10.33
N LYS A 173 -4.19 12.84 11.07
CA LYS A 173 -3.04 13.66 11.46
C LYS A 173 -2.28 13.02 12.62
N GLU A 174 -0.99 13.35 12.74
CA GLU A 174 -0.16 12.90 13.85
C GLU A 174 -0.66 13.47 15.19
N SER A 175 -1.45 12.68 15.91
CA SER A 175 -1.57 12.79 17.37
C SER A 175 -1.86 11.39 17.93
N LYS A 176 -0.83 10.73 18.48
CA LYS A 176 -0.94 9.41 19.09
C LYS A 176 -1.75 9.49 20.38
N THR A 177 -3.08 9.47 20.29
CA THR A 177 -3.98 9.48 21.46
C THR A 177 -4.39 8.09 21.94
N THR A 178 -3.92 7.03 21.27
CA THR A 178 -4.18 5.63 21.64
C THR A 178 -2.89 4.80 21.62
N ALA A 179 -2.77 3.86 22.54
CA ALA A 179 -1.61 2.97 22.65
C ALA A 179 -1.58 1.91 21.54
N GLU A 180 -0.41 1.31 21.33
CA GLU A 180 -0.25 0.17 20.41
C GLU A 180 -1.04 -1.06 20.93
N PRO A 181 -1.63 -1.88 20.04
CA PRO A 181 -2.20 -3.17 20.42
C PRO A 181 -1.17 -4.07 21.11
N ARG A 182 -1.60 -4.89 22.07
CA ARG A 182 -0.69 -5.82 22.75
C ARG A 182 -0.36 -7.01 21.85
N ASN A 183 0.88 -7.51 21.94
CA ASN A 183 1.33 -8.71 21.22
C ASN A 183 0.71 -9.98 21.83
N LEU A 184 -0.57 -10.21 21.56
CA LEU A 184 -1.37 -11.32 22.10
C LEU A 184 -2.02 -12.12 20.96
N VAL A 185 -2.16 -13.43 21.17
CA VAL A 185 -3.04 -14.27 20.34
C VAL A 185 -4.47 -14.23 20.90
N ASP A 186 -5.46 -14.55 20.07
CA ASP A 186 -6.87 -14.53 20.48
C ASP A 186 -7.20 -15.57 21.58
N SER A 187 -6.35 -16.57 21.81
CA SER A 187 -6.55 -17.50 22.92
C SER A 187 -6.10 -16.94 24.27
N ASP A 188 -5.46 -15.77 24.31
CA ASP A 188 -4.92 -15.18 25.54
C ASP A 188 -5.97 -14.42 26.37
N PHE A 189 -7.06 -13.98 25.73
CA PHE A 189 -8.05 -13.11 26.34
C PHE A 189 -9.41 -13.28 25.66
N ASP A 190 -10.47 -12.86 26.34
CA ASP A 190 -11.85 -12.92 25.90
C ASP A 190 -12.70 -11.85 26.63
N GLU A 191 -14.00 -11.84 26.38
CA GLU A 191 -14.98 -10.88 26.91
C GLU A 191 -15.05 -10.88 28.44
N HIS A 192 -14.61 -11.96 29.09
CA HIS A 192 -14.62 -12.12 30.55
C HIS A 192 -13.28 -11.73 31.20
N THR A 193 -12.31 -11.28 30.40
CA THR A 193 -11.00 -10.84 30.88
C THR A 193 -11.11 -9.55 31.69
N ALA A 194 -10.89 -9.67 33.01
CA ALA A 194 -10.93 -8.56 33.96
C ALA A 194 -9.72 -7.61 33.84
N GLU A 195 -8.56 -8.14 33.44
CA GLU A 195 -7.35 -7.37 33.16
C GLU A 195 -6.62 -7.99 31.97
N LEU A 196 -6.17 -7.18 31.01
CA LEU A 196 -5.45 -7.69 29.85
C LEU A 196 -4.12 -8.34 30.26
N PRO A 197 -3.77 -9.51 29.71
CA PRO A 197 -2.47 -10.13 29.89
C PRO A 197 -1.32 -9.23 29.40
N ALA A 198 -0.14 -9.40 29.99
CA ALA A 198 1.07 -8.75 29.50
C ALA A 198 1.36 -9.14 28.05
N SER A 199 1.93 -8.23 27.26
CA SER A 199 2.31 -8.55 25.88
C SER A 199 3.34 -9.68 25.85
N ARG A 200 3.18 -10.63 24.94
CA ARG A 200 4.18 -11.67 24.69
C ARG A 200 5.47 -11.03 24.16
N PRO A 201 6.65 -11.62 24.45
CA PRO A 201 7.91 -11.15 23.90
C PRO A 201 7.86 -11.02 22.37
N GLU A 202 8.50 -10.00 21.81
CA GLU A 202 8.49 -9.78 20.35
C GLU A 202 9.28 -10.84 19.57
N SER A 203 9.99 -11.74 20.26
CA SER A 203 10.53 -12.97 19.66
C SER A 203 9.43 -13.97 19.28
N GLU A 204 8.27 -13.89 19.91
CA GLU A 204 7.12 -14.72 19.63
C GLU A 204 6.17 -14.04 18.62
N VAL A 205 6.02 -14.66 17.45
CA VAL A 205 5.24 -14.10 16.36
C VAL A 205 3.75 -14.37 16.56
N THR A 206 3.00 -13.32 16.87
CA THR A 206 1.53 -13.34 16.86
C THR A 206 0.98 -12.63 15.61
N PRO A 207 -0.31 -12.81 15.26
CA PRO A 207 -0.94 -12.04 14.18
C PRO A 207 -0.87 -10.52 14.38
N THR A 208 -0.76 -10.05 15.62
CA THR A 208 -0.73 -8.62 15.97
C THR A 208 0.68 -8.02 15.79
N LEU A 209 1.75 -8.81 15.90
CA LEU A 209 3.13 -8.32 15.88
C LEU A 209 3.49 -7.59 14.59
N TYR A 210 3.05 -8.10 13.43
CA TYR A 210 3.25 -7.44 12.15
C TYR A 210 2.59 -6.05 12.12
N THR A 211 1.36 -5.95 12.64
CA THR A 211 0.60 -4.68 12.68
C THR A 211 1.33 -3.65 13.52
N VAL A 212 1.79 -4.04 14.72
CA VAL A 212 2.57 -3.17 15.62
C VAL A 212 3.87 -2.74 14.95
N SER A 213 4.63 -3.69 14.40
CA SER A 213 5.88 -3.41 13.68
C SER A 213 5.69 -2.42 12.53
N LYS A 214 4.64 -2.61 11.74
CA LYS A 214 4.30 -1.71 10.63
C LYS A 214 3.92 -0.32 11.12
N LEU A 215 3.09 -0.21 12.17
CA LEU A 215 2.73 1.10 12.74
C LEU A 215 3.94 1.92 13.19
N ARG A 216 4.96 1.26 13.75
CA ARG A 216 6.21 1.94 14.14
C ARG A 216 6.94 2.54 12.93
N ILE A 217 7.05 1.80 11.83
CA ILE A 217 7.59 2.32 10.56
C ILE A 217 6.71 3.47 10.02
N LEU A 218 5.39 3.28 10.01
CA LEU A 218 4.46 4.29 9.51
C LEU A 218 4.51 5.59 10.31
N SER A 219 4.87 5.55 11.60
CA SER A 219 5.04 6.76 12.40
C SER A 219 6.18 7.67 11.90
N VAL A 220 7.15 7.13 11.16
CA VAL A 220 8.13 7.94 10.41
C VAL A 220 7.60 8.24 9.01
N GLY A 221 6.93 7.27 8.40
CA GLY A 221 6.35 7.40 7.06
C GLY A 221 5.36 8.56 6.91
N VAL A 222 4.62 8.89 7.97
CA VAL A 222 3.74 10.08 8.02
C VAL A 222 4.54 11.34 7.75
N LYS A 223 5.64 11.56 8.48
CA LYS A 223 6.51 12.73 8.30
C LYS A 223 7.11 12.79 6.90
N VAL A 224 7.52 11.64 6.36
CA VAL A 224 8.04 11.53 4.98
C VAL A 224 6.96 11.91 3.96
N ALA A 225 5.73 11.45 4.14
CA ALA A 225 4.61 11.79 3.26
C ALA A 225 4.28 13.28 3.31
N ASP A 226 4.32 13.89 4.48
CA ASP A 226 4.07 15.32 4.66
C ASP A 226 5.16 16.13 3.92
N ILE A 227 6.45 15.77 4.06
CA ILE A 227 7.55 16.40 3.29
C ILE A 227 7.40 16.19 1.78
N ALA A 228 6.90 15.04 1.35
CA ALA A 228 6.78 14.70 -0.07
C ALA A 228 5.62 15.44 -0.77
N THR A 229 4.62 15.88 -0.02
CA THR A 229 3.41 16.53 -0.54
C THR A 229 3.39 18.03 -0.34
N GLU A 230 4.23 18.57 0.55
CA GLU A 230 4.28 20.01 0.80
C GLU A 230 4.98 20.79 -0.33
N ALA A 231 4.37 21.92 -0.71
CA ALA A 231 4.88 22.79 -1.76
C ALA A 231 6.16 23.55 -1.35
N ARG A 232 6.42 23.70 -0.05
CA ARG A 232 7.58 24.43 0.47
C ARG A 232 8.81 23.52 0.51
N PRO A 233 9.96 24.00 0.02
CA PRO A 233 11.21 23.25 0.11
C PRO A 233 11.66 23.12 1.56
N TYR A 234 11.86 21.89 2.00
CA TYR A 234 12.51 21.57 3.27
C TYR A 234 14.03 21.71 3.18
N SER A 235 14.68 22.05 4.29
CA SER A 235 16.14 22.03 4.37
C SER A 235 16.67 20.61 4.11
N TYR A 236 17.86 20.53 3.51
CA TYR A 236 18.49 19.25 3.25
C TYR A 236 18.82 18.51 4.56
N ASP A 237 19.20 19.23 5.60
CA ASP A 237 19.42 18.66 6.93
C ASP A 237 18.19 17.92 7.47
N LYS A 238 16.97 18.45 7.21
CA LYS A 238 15.75 17.78 7.65
C LYS A 238 15.50 16.47 6.90
N VAL A 239 15.89 16.41 5.63
CA VAL A 239 15.84 15.18 4.82
C VAL A 239 16.78 14.13 5.41
N LEU A 240 18.01 14.51 5.74
CA LEU A 240 18.99 13.60 6.36
C LEU A 240 18.57 13.16 7.77
N GLU A 241 17.93 14.04 8.54
CA GLU A 241 17.37 13.69 9.85
C GLU A 241 16.26 12.63 9.73
N LEU A 242 15.35 12.81 8.78
CA LEU A 242 14.28 11.82 8.54
C LEU A 242 14.82 10.49 8.00
N ASP A 243 15.86 10.50 7.17
CA ASP A 243 16.47 9.25 6.71
C ASP A 243 17.06 8.46 7.90
N LYS A 244 17.73 9.14 8.84
CA LYS A 244 18.17 8.53 10.11
C LYS A 244 17.00 8.05 10.98
N GLU A 245 15.85 8.72 10.94
CA GLU A 245 14.63 8.22 11.61
C GLU A 245 14.12 6.92 10.96
N ILE A 246 14.16 6.82 9.63
CA ILE A 246 13.77 5.61 8.90
C ILE A 246 14.70 4.45 9.30
N GLU A 247 16.01 4.68 9.33
CA GLU A 247 17.00 3.66 9.72
C GLU A 247 16.78 3.19 11.15
N ARG A 248 16.61 4.11 12.11
CA ARG A 248 16.29 3.75 13.50
C ARG A 248 14.99 2.96 13.62
N ALA A 249 13.97 3.30 12.84
CA ALA A 249 12.71 2.56 12.84
C ALA A 249 12.87 1.14 12.29
N GLN A 250 13.69 0.95 11.25
CA GLN A 250 14.04 -0.37 10.72
C GLN A 250 14.87 -1.18 11.72
N GLU A 251 15.86 -0.56 12.37
CA GLU A 251 16.71 -1.18 13.38
C GLU A 251 15.92 -1.60 14.63
N ALA A 252 14.90 -0.82 15.01
CA ALA A 252 14.02 -1.10 16.14
C ALA A 252 13.02 -2.23 15.89
N LEU A 253 12.94 -2.78 14.67
CA LEU A 253 12.08 -3.93 14.40
C LEU A 253 12.53 -5.15 15.22
N PRO A 254 11.59 -6.01 15.66
CA PRO A 254 11.93 -7.29 16.25
C PRO A 254 12.74 -8.15 15.27
N SER A 255 13.71 -8.94 15.75
CA SER A 255 14.43 -9.91 14.90
C SER A 255 13.50 -10.90 14.21
N SER A 256 12.36 -11.22 14.83
CA SER A 256 11.30 -12.05 14.25
C SER A 256 10.61 -11.41 13.04
N MET A 257 10.72 -10.09 12.86
CA MET A 257 10.10 -9.28 11.81
C MET A 257 11.10 -8.61 10.85
N LYS A 258 12.40 -8.73 11.10
CA LYS A 258 13.45 -8.25 10.19
C LYS A 258 13.64 -9.18 9.00
N TRP A 259 13.97 -8.59 7.86
CA TRP A 259 14.35 -9.32 6.66
C TRP A 259 15.86 -9.50 6.59
N ASP A 260 16.34 -10.74 6.72
CA ASP A 260 17.76 -11.11 6.64
C ASP A 260 18.06 -12.03 5.44
N GLY A 261 17.23 -11.94 4.39
CA GLY A 261 17.36 -12.80 3.20
C GLY A 261 16.63 -14.14 3.31
N MET A 262 16.53 -14.84 2.17
CA MET A 262 15.68 -16.04 2.06
C MET A 262 16.17 -17.22 2.91
N ALA A 263 17.49 -17.35 3.09
CA ALA A 263 18.08 -18.41 3.92
C ALA A 263 17.59 -18.35 5.38
N SER A 264 17.42 -17.15 5.93
CA SER A 264 16.89 -16.93 7.29
C SER A 264 15.41 -17.36 7.43
N CYS A 265 14.70 -17.52 6.31
CA CYS A 265 13.27 -17.79 6.26
C CYS A 265 12.94 -19.27 5.99
N LEU A 266 13.94 -20.16 5.99
CA LEU A 266 13.76 -21.58 5.67
C LEU A 266 12.87 -22.31 6.70
N ALA A 267 12.99 -21.98 7.98
CA ALA A 267 12.18 -22.53 9.07
C ALA A 267 11.00 -21.63 9.47
N VAL A 268 10.78 -20.53 8.74
CA VAL A 268 9.77 -19.52 9.07
C VAL A 268 8.50 -19.77 8.24
N PRO A 269 7.29 -19.69 8.84
CA PRO A 269 6.05 -19.84 8.08
C PRO A 269 5.96 -18.84 6.92
N PRO A 270 5.42 -19.21 5.74
CA PRO A 270 5.36 -18.33 4.57
C PRO A 270 4.67 -16.98 4.83
N MET A 271 3.66 -16.95 5.70
CA MET A 271 2.98 -15.72 6.10
C MET A 271 3.91 -14.72 6.82
N VAL A 272 4.81 -15.23 7.66
CA VAL A 272 5.77 -14.38 8.38
C VAL A 272 6.88 -13.92 7.42
N THR A 273 7.32 -14.80 6.52
CA THR A 273 8.30 -14.45 5.47
C THR A 273 7.80 -13.29 4.60
N ILE A 274 6.55 -13.36 4.12
CA ILE A 274 6.00 -12.29 3.29
C ILE A 274 5.80 -10.98 4.08
N GLN A 275 5.45 -11.07 5.37
CA GLN A 275 5.37 -9.91 6.27
C GLN A 275 6.71 -9.20 6.44
N ARG A 276 7.81 -9.95 6.63
CA ARG A 276 9.18 -9.41 6.68
C ARG A 276 9.54 -8.68 5.39
N ILE A 277 9.24 -9.29 4.25
CA ILE A 277 9.45 -8.68 2.92
C ILE A 277 8.67 -7.36 2.81
N TRP A 278 7.41 -7.31 3.25
CA TRP A 278 6.63 -6.07 3.18
C TRP A 278 7.14 -4.96 4.09
N LEU A 279 7.58 -5.29 5.30
CA LEU A 279 8.18 -4.29 6.20
C LEU A 279 9.43 -3.70 5.53
N GLU A 280 10.26 -4.54 4.92
CA GLU A 280 11.45 -4.09 4.21
C GLU A 280 11.09 -3.23 2.99
N ILE A 281 10.13 -3.65 2.15
CA ILE A 281 9.65 -2.84 1.02
C ILE A 281 9.09 -1.50 1.52
N CYS A 282 8.35 -1.47 2.63
CA CYS A 282 7.86 -0.23 3.22
C CYS A 282 9.01 0.71 3.60
N VAL A 283 10.08 0.20 4.24
CA VAL A 283 11.27 1.01 4.58
C VAL A 283 11.92 1.57 3.32
N GLN A 284 12.19 0.72 2.33
CA GLN A 284 12.82 1.15 1.06
C GLN A 284 11.96 2.17 0.32
N ARG A 285 10.63 2.01 0.36
CA ARG A 285 9.69 2.98 -0.21
C ARG A 285 9.80 4.34 0.47
N LEU A 286 9.91 4.40 1.79
CA LEU A 286 10.09 5.67 2.51
C LEU A 286 11.39 6.36 2.09
N LYS A 287 12.51 5.63 2.03
CA LYS A 287 13.80 6.18 1.55
C LYS A 287 13.69 6.69 0.11
N LEU A 288 13.08 5.91 -0.77
CA LEU A 288 12.88 6.30 -2.17
C LEU A 288 12.08 7.60 -2.30
N VAL A 289 10.98 7.74 -1.55
CA VAL A 289 10.16 8.97 -1.57
C VAL A 289 10.91 10.17 -1.06
N LEU A 290 11.63 9.99 0.04
CA LEU A 290 12.35 11.06 0.71
C LEU A 290 13.44 11.64 -0.20
N HIS A 291 14.14 10.77 -0.94
CA HIS A 291 15.32 11.14 -1.71
C HIS A 291 15.09 11.38 -3.21
N LYS A 292 13.99 10.90 -3.82
CA LYS A 292 13.78 11.00 -5.28
C LYS A 292 13.87 12.42 -5.86
N LYS A 293 13.50 13.44 -5.07
CA LYS A 293 13.58 14.86 -5.50
C LYS A 293 15.01 15.36 -5.72
N PHE A 294 16.01 14.64 -5.21
CA PHE A 294 17.43 14.98 -5.30
C PHE A 294 18.15 14.30 -6.47
N LEU A 295 17.45 13.50 -7.29
CA LEU A 295 18.05 12.83 -8.45
C LEU A 295 18.66 13.82 -9.45
N VAL A 296 17.93 14.89 -9.80
CA VAL A 296 18.40 15.92 -10.74
C VAL A 296 19.33 16.94 -10.07
N PRO A 297 19.00 17.51 -8.89
CA PRO A 297 19.89 18.48 -8.24
C PRO A 297 21.30 17.96 -7.91
N ALA A 298 21.47 16.65 -7.75
CA ALA A 298 22.78 16.05 -7.46
C ALA A 298 23.80 16.18 -8.59
N ASP A 299 23.36 16.40 -9.84
CA ASP A 299 24.28 16.59 -10.96
C ASP A 299 24.96 17.96 -10.91
N SER A 300 24.29 18.95 -10.32
CA SER A 300 24.82 20.32 -10.15
C SER A 300 25.42 20.58 -8.77
N ASN A 301 25.16 19.70 -7.79
CA ASN A 301 25.58 19.92 -6.40
C ASN A 301 25.89 18.60 -5.69
N GLU A 302 27.18 18.40 -5.43
CA GLU A 302 27.74 17.19 -4.82
C GLU A 302 27.18 16.90 -3.41
N GLN A 303 26.68 17.91 -2.69
CA GLN A 303 26.07 17.70 -1.37
C GLN A 303 24.87 16.71 -1.42
N TYR A 304 24.23 16.58 -2.59
CA TYR A 304 23.09 15.69 -2.80
C TYR A 304 23.48 14.30 -3.32
N ALA A 305 24.77 14.01 -3.51
CA ALA A 305 25.25 12.71 -4.02
C ALA A 305 24.78 11.53 -3.14
N TYR A 306 24.79 11.71 -1.82
CA TYR A 306 24.24 10.74 -0.87
C TYR A 306 22.76 10.42 -1.17
N SER A 307 21.93 11.46 -1.33
CA SER A 307 20.49 11.27 -1.59
C SER A 307 20.24 10.60 -2.93
N ARG A 308 21.01 10.93 -3.98
CA ARG A 308 20.95 10.22 -5.27
C ARG A 308 21.25 8.73 -5.07
N SER A 309 22.34 8.40 -4.38
CA SER A 309 22.74 7.02 -4.11
C SER A 309 21.71 6.26 -3.27
N ALA A 310 21.18 6.87 -2.20
CA ALA A 310 20.16 6.30 -1.34
C ALA A 310 18.86 6.02 -2.11
N CYS A 311 18.44 6.94 -2.98
CA CYS A 311 17.27 6.77 -3.83
C CYS A 311 17.42 5.59 -4.80
N LEU A 312 18.54 5.53 -5.53
CA LEU A 312 18.82 4.45 -6.49
C LEU A 312 18.94 3.10 -5.80
N THR A 313 19.63 3.04 -4.65
CA THR A 313 19.75 1.83 -3.83
C THR A 313 18.40 1.31 -3.39
N ALA A 314 17.53 2.19 -2.89
CA ALA A 314 16.17 1.83 -2.48
C ALA A 314 15.32 1.34 -3.66
N ALA A 315 15.39 2.01 -4.82
CA ALA A 315 14.65 1.62 -6.01
C ALA A 315 15.09 0.24 -6.54
N MET A 316 16.41 0.00 -6.62
CA MET A 316 16.96 -1.30 -6.99
C MET A 316 16.52 -2.39 -6.02
N ARG A 317 16.56 -2.11 -4.71
CA ARG A 317 16.14 -3.07 -3.68
C ARG A 317 14.68 -3.47 -3.81
N ILE A 318 13.79 -2.52 -4.13
CA ILE A 318 12.37 -2.79 -4.39
C ILE A 318 12.20 -3.71 -5.62
N LEU A 319 12.97 -3.51 -6.70
CA LEU A 319 12.91 -4.39 -7.88
C LEU A 319 13.53 -5.78 -7.63
N GLU A 320 14.56 -5.87 -6.79
CA GLU A 320 15.07 -7.17 -6.30
C GLU A 320 13.97 -7.95 -5.57
N PHE A 321 13.16 -7.27 -4.74
CA PHE A 321 11.99 -7.88 -4.12
C PHE A 321 10.89 -8.22 -5.12
N GLN A 322 10.65 -7.41 -6.15
CA GLN A 322 9.70 -7.73 -7.22
C GLN A 322 10.06 -9.08 -7.86
N ARG A 323 11.34 -9.27 -8.19
CA ARG A 323 11.87 -10.51 -8.74
C ARG A 323 11.70 -11.68 -7.76
N LEU A 324 12.14 -11.51 -6.52
CA LEU A 324 12.03 -12.55 -5.48
C LEU A 324 10.58 -12.99 -5.30
N ILE A 325 9.64 -12.04 -5.24
CA ILE A 325 8.22 -12.34 -5.09
C ILE A 325 7.67 -13.04 -6.33
N ASP A 326 8.03 -12.62 -7.55
CA ASP A 326 7.60 -13.31 -8.77
C ASP A 326 8.08 -14.77 -8.77
N GLU A 327 9.35 -15.03 -8.43
CA GLU A 327 9.94 -16.37 -8.35
C GLU A 327 9.28 -17.22 -7.26
N GLU A 328 9.24 -16.73 -6.02
CA GLU A 328 8.77 -17.50 -4.86
C GLU A 328 7.25 -17.68 -4.80
N THR A 329 6.48 -16.97 -5.64
CA THR A 329 5.02 -17.16 -5.76
C THR A 329 4.62 -18.06 -6.92
N GLN A 330 5.57 -18.55 -7.73
CA GLN A 330 5.30 -19.59 -8.73
C GLN A 330 4.93 -20.93 -8.09
N ILE A 331 4.39 -21.84 -8.92
CA ILE A 331 4.17 -23.24 -8.56
C ILE A 331 5.53 -23.81 -8.13
N ASP A 332 5.61 -24.34 -6.92
CA ASP A 332 6.83 -24.81 -6.21
C ASP A 332 7.62 -23.74 -5.40
N GLY A 333 7.25 -22.47 -5.50
CA GLY A 333 7.82 -21.40 -4.68
C GLY A 333 7.30 -21.44 -3.23
N ARG A 334 8.12 -20.98 -2.26
CA ARG A 334 7.79 -21.06 -0.82
C ARG A 334 6.64 -20.13 -0.44
N LEU A 335 6.41 -19.08 -1.23
CA LEU A 335 5.35 -18.10 -1.03
C LEU A 335 4.08 -18.43 -1.83
N TYR A 336 4.05 -19.56 -2.56
CA TYR A 336 2.88 -19.95 -3.37
C TYR A 336 1.57 -19.95 -2.58
N GLN A 337 1.57 -20.49 -1.35
CA GLN A 337 0.38 -20.55 -0.49
C GLN A 337 -0.06 -19.19 0.06
N VAL A 338 0.77 -18.15 -0.07
CA VAL A 338 0.45 -16.79 0.35
C VAL A 338 0.46 -15.80 -0.80
N ARG A 339 0.52 -16.27 -2.07
CA ARG A 339 0.57 -15.43 -3.28
C ARG A 339 -0.62 -14.49 -3.44
N TRP A 340 -1.78 -14.84 -2.87
CA TRP A 340 -2.96 -13.97 -2.78
C TRP A 340 -2.70 -12.65 -2.04
N ARG A 341 -1.64 -12.62 -1.23
CA ARG A 341 -1.19 -11.40 -0.55
C ARG A 341 -0.36 -10.47 -1.43
N VAL A 342 0.00 -10.89 -2.64
CA VAL A 342 0.58 -9.98 -3.64
C VAL A 342 -0.54 -9.10 -4.16
N THR A 343 -0.72 -7.97 -3.50
CA THR A 343 -1.82 -7.03 -3.72
C THR A 343 -1.45 -5.95 -4.73
N THR A 344 -2.45 -5.21 -5.21
CA THR A 344 -2.28 -3.96 -5.99
C THR A 344 -1.35 -2.97 -5.29
N ALA A 345 -1.38 -2.93 -3.96
CA ALA A 345 -0.49 -2.09 -3.17
C ALA A 345 0.99 -2.36 -3.46
N LEU A 346 1.41 -3.62 -3.60
CA LEU A 346 2.80 -3.95 -3.95
C LEU A 346 3.13 -3.59 -5.40
N THR A 347 2.19 -3.78 -6.31
CA THR A 347 2.35 -3.38 -7.72
C THR A 347 2.72 -1.90 -7.82
N HIS A 348 2.06 -1.04 -7.03
CA HIS A 348 2.37 0.39 -7.00
C HIS A 348 3.81 0.68 -6.53
N GLU A 349 4.32 -0.06 -5.53
CA GLU A 349 5.71 0.08 -5.08
C GLU A 349 6.70 -0.26 -6.18
N PHE A 350 6.44 -1.34 -6.93
CA PHE A 350 7.27 -1.76 -8.05
C PHE A 350 7.21 -0.76 -9.20
N LEU A 351 6.02 -0.25 -9.54
CA LEU A 351 5.85 0.78 -10.59
C LEU A 351 6.68 2.02 -10.28
N LEU A 352 6.60 2.53 -9.05
CA LEU A 352 7.36 3.70 -8.66
C LEU A 352 8.88 3.47 -8.75
N ALA A 353 9.37 2.33 -8.27
CA ALA A 353 10.79 1.97 -8.37
C ALA A 353 11.24 1.85 -9.84
N THR A 354 10.42 1.20 -10.68
CA THR A 354 10.65 1.13 -12.13
C THR A 354 10.72 2.52 -12.75
N SER A 355 9.76 3.40 -12.47
CA SER A 355 9.72 4.77 -13.00
C SER A 355 10.94 5.59 -12.59
N VAL A 356 11.37 5.51 -11.33
CA VAL A 356 12.56 6.21 -10.83
C VAL A 356 13.83 5.77 -11.56
N LEU A 357 14.02 4.46 -11.73
CA LEU A 357 15.20 3.93 -12.42
C LEU A 357 15.17 4.20 -13.92
N CYS A 358 14.00 4.16 -14.56
CA CYS A 358 13.83 4.60 -15.93
C CYS A 358 14.21 6.08 -16.11
N PHE A 359 13.71 6.94 -15.21
CA PHE A 359 14.03 8.36 -15.22
C PHE A 359 15.53 8.61 -15.04
N TYR A 360 16.17 7.91 -14.09
CA TYR A 360 17.62 7.97 -13.90
C TYR A 360 18.41 7.64 -15.18
N LEU A 361 18.04 6.58 -15.90
CA LEU A 361 18.70 6.22 -17.15
C LEU A 361 18.49 7.24 -18.28
N GLN A 362 17.40 8.01 -18.24
CA GLN A 362 17.14 9.07 -19.23
C GLN A 362 17.96 10.34 -18.97
N ILE A 363 18.23 10.68 -17.71
CA ILE A 363 19.03 11.86 -17.35
C ILE A 363 20.53 11.59 -17.36
N TYR A 364 20.94 10.33 -17.19
CA TYR A 364 22.35 9.94 -17.12
C TYR A 364 23.20 10.37 -18.35
N PRO A 365 22.77 10.14 -19.61
CA PRO A 365 23.53 10.56 -20.79
C PRO A 365 23.72 12.08 -20.87
N LYS A 366 22.69 12.86 -20.49
CA LYS A 366 22.75 14.33 -20.49
C LYS A 366 23.74 14.85 -19.46
N SER A 367 23.86 14.16 -18.33
CA SER A 367 24.83 14.48 -17.28
C SER A 367 26.25 14.20 -17.75
N GLN A 368 26.46 13.12 -18.52
CA GLN A 368 27.74 12.76 -19.11
C GLN A 368 28.23 13.77 -20.17
N GLU A 369 27.32 14.37 -20.94
CA GLU A 369 27.67 15.39 -21.94
C GLU A 369 28.21 16.69 -21.31
N HIS A 370 27.82 16.98 -20.08
CA HIS A 370 28.26 18.16 -19.32
C HIS A 370 29.48 17.91 -18.44
N SER A 371 29.85 16.65 -18.18
CA SER A 371 31.06 16.29 -17.42
C SER A 371 32.28 16.19 -18.34
N ILE A 372 33.36 16.90 -17.98
CA ILE A 372 34.65 16.83 -18.71
C ILE A 372 35.38 15.51 -18.44
N ASP A 373 35.11 14.89 -17.29
CA ASP A 373 35.73 13.63 -16.86
C ASP A 373 34.96 12.40 -17.35
N ARG A 374 35.69 11.33 -17.67
CA ARG A 374 35.08 10.04 -17.98
C ARG A 374 34.38 9.48 -16.74
N PRO A 375 33.23 8.79 -16.89
CA PRO A 375 32.61 8.08 -15.77
C PRO A 375 33.61 7.14 -15.10
N GLY A 376 33.60 7.12 -13.77
CA GLY A 376 34.34 6.12 -13.01
C GLY A 376 33.75 4.72 -13.23
N ASP A 377 34.58 3.68 -13.12
CA ASP A 377 34.16 2.28 -13.32
C ASP A 377 32.98 1.88 -12.42
N ASP A 378 32.91 2.41 -11.20
CA ASP A 378 31.82 2.16 -10.25
C ASP A 378 30.47 2.71 -10.74
N GLU A 379 30.48 3.86 -11.43
CA GLU A 379 29.27 4.49 -11.95
C GLU A 379 28.73 3.73 -13.17
N VAL A 380 29.64 3.28 -14.05
CA VAL A 380 29.30 2.41 -15.19
C VAL A 380 28.72 1.08 -14.71
N ALA A 381 29.35 0.45 -13.71
CA ALA A 381 28.85 -0.79 -13.12
C ALA A 381 27.46 -0.62 -12.48
N SER A 382 27.21 0.52 -11.82
CA SER A 382 25.90 0.87 -11.27
C SER A 382 24.83 1.00 -12.36
N VAL A 383 25.12 1.69 -13.46
CA VAL A 383 24.19 1.83 -14.60
C VAL A 383 23.86 0.49 -15.24
N GLU A 384 24.84 -0.40 -15.44
CA GLU A 384 24.58 -1.71 -16.02
C GLU A 384 23.75 -2.58 -15.06
N LYS A 385 23.99 -2.50 -13.75
CA LYS A 385 23.15 -3.15 -12.74
C LYS A 385 21.69 -2.67 -12.82
N VAL A 386 21.47 -1.37 -12.97
CA VAL A 386 20.13 -0.79 -13.16
C VAL A 386 19.46 -1.34 -14.42
N LYS A 387 20.15 -1.32 -15.57
CA LYS A 387 19.63 -1.89 -16.82
C LYS A 387 19.25 -3.36 -16.68
N GLN A 388 20.08 -4.16 -16.01
CA GLN A 388 19.81 -5.57 -15.78
C GLN A 388 18.56 -5.80 -14.94
N LEU A 389 18.40 -5.05 -13.83
CA LEU A 389 17.20 -5.12 -12.99
C LEU A 389 15.94 -4.71 -13.76
N LEU A 390 16.02 -3.65 -14.57
CA LEU A 390 14.91 -3.20 -15.40
C LEU A 390 14.52 -4.23 -16.47
N ARG A 391 15.47 -4.95 -17.08
CA ARG A 391 15.17 -6.07 -17.99
C ARG A 391 14.43 -7.20 -17.28
N THR A 392 14.87 -7.57 -16.08
CA THR A 392 14.15 -8.58 -15.28
C THR A 392 12.75 -8.10 -14.91
N SER A 393 12.60 -6.86 -14.47
CA SER A 393 11.31 -6.23 -14.16
C SER A 393 10.40 -6.19 -15.39
N GLN A 394 10.92 -5.88 -16.58
CA GLN A 394 10.18 -5.87 -17.84
C GLN A 394 9.53 -7.23 -18.13
N ALA A 395 10.24 -8.34 -17.92
CA ALA A 395 9.68 -9.67 -18.12
C ALA A 395 8.48 -9.94 -17.20
N ILE A 396 8.53 -9.45 -15.95
CA ILE A 396 7.42 -9.56 -14.98
C ILE A 396 6.25 -8.67 -15.44
N TRP A 397 6.51 -7.43 -15.83
CA TRP A 397 5.48 -6.51 -16.33
C TRP A 397 4.78 -7.03 -17.59
N ILE A 398 5.51 -7.70 -18.50
CA ILE A 398 4.92 -8.35 -19.68
C ILE A 398 3.88 -9.39 -19.25
N LYS A 399 4.18 -10.24 -18.26
CA LYS A 399 3.22 -11.23 -17.73
C LYS A 399 1.94 -10.56 -17.19
N LEU A 400 2.09 -9.39 -16.55
CA LEU A 400 1.00 -8.65 -15.92
C LEU A 400 0.21 -7.76 -16.91
N SER A 401 0.80 -7.42 -18.05
CA SER A 401 0.25 -6.50 -19.06
C SER A 401 -1.10 -6.92 -19.63
N ALA A 402 -1.42 -8.22 -19.63
CA ALA A 402 -2.71 -8.72 -20.08
C ALA A 402 -3.88 -8.27 -19.19
N LYS A 403 -3.61 -7.86 -17.93
CA LYS A 403 -4.63 -7.61 -16.92
C LYS A 403 -4.53 -6.23 -16.24
N SER A 404 -3.49 -5.44 -16.47
CA SER A 404 -3.31 -4.10 -15.90
C SER A 404 -2.94 -3.09 -16.98
N THR A 405 -3.53 -1.89 -16.92
CA THR A 405 -3.22 -0.82 -17.86
C THR A 405 -1.86 -0.20 -17.55
N GLU A 406 -1.48 -0.03 -16.28
CA GLU A 406 -0.16 0.50 -15.90
C GLU A 406 0.94 -0.48 -16.21
N ALA A 407 0.70 -1.79 -16.09
CA ALA A 407 1.66 -2.79 -16.55
C ALA A 407 1.95 -2.63 -18.06
N ARG A 408 0.91 -2.41 -18.90
CA ARG A 408 1.11 -2.13 -20.34
C ARG A 408 1.90 -0.85 -20.60
N LYS A 409 1.54 0.25 -19.93
CA LYS A 409 2.26 1.52 -20.02
C LYS A 409 3.72 1.37 -19.60
N THR A 410 3.97 0.63 -18.53
CA THR A 410 5.32 0.36 -18.00
C THR A 410 6.15 -0.46 -18.96
N VAL A 411 5.58 -1.48 -19.61
CA VAL A 411 6.28 -2.25 -20.65
C VAL A 411 6.71 -1.34 -21.81
N ALA A 412 5.82 -0.47 -22.29
CA ALA A 412 6.13 0.47 -23.37
C ALA A 412 7.28 1.43 -22.97
N ALA A 413 7.22 1.99 -21.76
CA ALA A 413 8.26 2.85 -21.23
C ALA A 413 9.61 2.13 -21.10
N LEU A 414 9.60 0.88 -20.61
CA LEU A 414 10.81 0.05 -20.48
C LEU A 414 11.42 -0.28 -21.85
N ARG A 415 10.60 -0.54 -22.88
CA ARG A 415 11.11 -0.79 -24.23
C ARG A 415 11.82 0.41 -24.81
N TYR A 416 11.27 1.61 -24.57
CA TYR A 416 11.89 2.85 -24.97
C TYR A 416 13.23 3.09 -24.25
N VAL A 417 13.24 3.03 -22.92
CA VAL A 417 14.43 3.32 -22.10
C VAL A 417 15.56 2.31 -22.31
N LEU A 418 15.23 1.04 -22.52
CA LEU A 418 16.22 -0.01 -22.77
C LEU A 418 16.68 -0.08 -24.25
N GLY A 419 16.15 0.79 -25.12
CA GLY A 419 16.56 0.92 -26.51
C GLY A 419 16.07 -0.21 -27.44
N SER A 420 14.95 -0.86 -27.12
CA SER A 420 14.38 -1.93 -27.96
C SER A 420 13.39 -1.43 -29.02
N GLU A 421 12.81 -0.22 -28.89
CA GLU A 421 11.89 0.41 -29.86
C GLU A 421 12.02 1.96 -29.83
N THR A 422 11.66 2.66 -30.92
CA THR A 422 11.58 4.15 -30.99
C THR A 422 10.48 4.70 -30.08
N ALA A 423 10.58 5.98 -29.69
CA ALA A 423 9.68 6.64 -28.73
C ALA A 423 8.19 6.35 -29.02
N PRO A 424 7.37 6.10 -27.99
CA PRO A 424 5.92 5.99 -28.18
C PRO A 424 5.40 7.32 -28.76
N GLU A 425 4.82 7.29 -29.95
CA GLU A 425 4.03 8.40 -30.48
C GLU A 425 2.79 8.56 -29.60
N PHE A 426 2.88 9.45 -28.61
CA PHE A 426 1.70 10.04 -28.00
C PHE A 426 1.24 11.15 -28.95
N SER A 427 0.09 10.94 -29.59
CA SER A 427 -0.52 11.96 -30.45
C SER A 427 -1.11 13.07 -29.58
N GLU A 428 -0.35 14.14 -29.36
CA GLU A 428 -0.90 15.40 -28.85
C GLU A 428 -0.47 16.55 -29.76
N SER A 429 -1.49 17.26 -30.24
CA SER A 429 -1.42 18.48 -31.02
C SER A 429 -0.53 19.52 -30.34
N ALA A 430 0.39 20.08 -31.12
CA ALA A 430 1.29 21.15 -30.72
C ALA A 430 0.52 22.39 -30.24
N ASP A 431 0.65 22.72 -28.96
CA ASP A 431 0.85 24.08 -28.48
C ASP A 431 1.30 24.08 -27.01
N MET A 432 2.08 25.10 -26.64
CA MET A 432 2.62 25.38 -25.29
C MET A 432 3.99 24.80 -24.92
N MET A 433 5.04 25.26 -25.61
CA MET A 433 6.28 25.63 -24.93
C MET A 433 6.17 27.09 -24.47
N SER A 434 5.82 27.33 -23.20
CA SER A 434 6.07 28.60 -22.49
C SER A 434 5.45 28.56 -21.08
N ASN A 435 6.20 28.11 -20.07
CA ASN A 435 6.41 28.84 -18.81
C ASN A 435 7.03 27.94 -17.74
N THR A 436 8.12 28.44 -17.19
CA THR A 436 8.87 27.94 -16.05
C THR A 436 8.21 28.33 -14.72
N ALA A 437 8.50 27.52 -13.69
CA ALA A 437 8.39 27.78 -12.25
C ALA A 437 7.01 27.73 -11.56
N ALA A 438 6.75 26.63 -10.85
CA ALA A 438 6.29 26.57 -9.44
C ALA A 438 6.01 25.11 -9.04
N GLY A 439 6.18 24.80 -7.76
CA GLY A 439 6.10 23.45 -7.21
C GLY A 439 4.77 22.76 -7.44
N ALA A 440 4.83 21.59 -8.07
CA ALA A 440 3.81 20.57 -8.07
C ALA A 440 4.50 19.20 -8.13
N SER A 441 3.91 18.21 -7.45
CA SER A 441 4.26 16.80 -7.59
C SER A 441 4.08 16.39 -9.05
N PHE A 442 5.17 16.35 -9.81
CA PHE A 442 5.14 15.84 -11.18
C PHE A 442 5.06 14.31 -11.17
N PRO A 443 4.03 13.70 -11.77
CA PRO A 443 4.14 12.33 -12.26
C PRO A 443 5.24 12.34 -13.33
N TYR A 444 6.27 11.50 -13.17
CA TYR A 444 7.43 11.44 -14.08
C TYR A 444 7.11 10.84 -15.47
N PHE A 445 5.84 10.82 -15.85
CA PHE A 445 5.37 10.50 -17.20
C PHE A 445 4.76 11.77 -17.82
N PRO A 446 5.33 12.29 -18.92
CA PRO A 446 4.62 13.27 -19.75
C PRO A 446 3.27 12.67 -20.19
N GLY A 447 2.15 13.39 -19.99
CA GLY A 447 0.78 12.93 -20.35
C GLY A 447 -0.09 12.36 -19.21
N PHE A 448 0.31 12.49 -17.94
CA PHE A 448 -0.54 12.08 -16.81
C PHE A 448 -1.63 13.11 -16.43
N SER A 449 -1.49 14.36 -16.90
CA SER A 449 -2.47 15.42 -16.62
C SER A 449 -3.76 15.26 -17.43
N ASP A 450 -3.71 14.60 -18.58
CA ASP A 450 -4.82 14.50 -19.54
C ASP A 450 -5.81 13.35 -19.24
N MET A 451 -5.62 12.63 -18.12
CA MET A 451 -6.45 11.50 -17.70
C MET A 451 -7.59 11.84 -16.72
N ILE A 452 -7.92 13.12 -16.50
CA ILE A 452 -9.12 13.55 -15.77
C ILE A 452 -10.07 14.29 -16.73
N PRO A 453 -11.04 13.61 -17.38
CA PRO A 453 -12.09 14.31 -18.10
C PRO A 453 -13.13 14.84 -17.08
N GLY A 454 -13.20 16.17 -16.92
CA GLY A 454 -14.33 16.84 -16.25
C GLY A 454 -14.03 17.78 -15.07
N TYR A 455 -12.86 18.40 -14.97
CA TYR A 455 -12.62 19.47 -13.99
C TYR A 455 -12.02 20.72 -14.68
N GLU A 456 -12.87 21.66 -15.06
CA GLU A 456 -12.45 23.03 -15.39
C GLU A 456 -12.13 23.77 -14.09
N PHE A 457 -10.88 24.15 -13.89
CA PHE A 457 -10.56 25.20 -12.91
C PHE A 457 -11.11 26.51 -13.45
N LEU A 458 -12.24 26.96 -12.89
CA LEU A 458 -12.74 28.31 -13.12
C LEU A 458 -11.65 29.32 -12.76
N ASN A 459 -11.23 30.04 -13.78
CA ASN A 459 -10.27 31.12 -13.75
C ASN A 459 -10.92 32.33 -13.05
N MET A 460 -10.93 32.36 -11.71
CA MET A 460 -11.21 33.58 -10.94
C MET A 460 -9.92 34.14 -10.37
N GLY A 461 -9.21 34.87 -11.22
CA GLY A 461 -7.95 35.51 -10.84
C GLY A 461 -7.48 36.57 -11.82
N GLN A 462 -8.36 37.18 -12.62
CA GLN A 462 -7.95 38.32 -13.45
C GLN A 462 -9.12 39.21 -13.90
N GLU A 463 -9.93 39.68 -12.94
CA GLU A 463 -10.74 40.90 -13.11
C GLU A 463 -11.17 41.39 -11.73
N MET A 464 -10.30 42.17 -11.09
CA MET A 464 -10.63 43.19 -10.08
C MET A 464 -9.33 43.88 -9.63
N VAL A 465 -8.71 44.60 -10.56
CA VAL A 465 -7.85 45.75 -10.24
C VAL A 465 -8.55 46.96 -10.83
N ASN A 466 -9.55 47.45 -10.09
CA ASN A 466 -10.04 48.83 -10.10
C ASN A 466 -11.37 48.86 -9.35
N GLU A 467 -11.32 49.16 -8.05
CA GLU A 467 -12.18 50.14 -7.38
C GLU A 467 -11.81 50.16 -5.89
N GLY A 468 -11.65 51.37 -5.35
CA GLY A 468 -10.92 51.60 -4.10
C GLY A 468 -11.77 51.67 -2.83
N LEU A 469 -11.03 51.54 -1.72
CA LEU A 469 -11.27 52.12 -0.37
C LEU A 469 -12.44 51.55 0.47
N PRO A 470 -12.47 51.78 1.81
CA PRO A 470 -11.36 51.66 2.78
C PRO A 470 -11.76 50.94 4.10
N TRP A 471 -10.71 50.60 4.87
CA TRP A 471 -10.62 50.14 6.28
C TRP A 471 -10.81 48.65 6.58
#